data_AF-A0A7X3U0G4-F1
#
_entry.id   AF-A0A7X3U0G4-F1
#
_cell.length_a   1.000
_cell.length_b   1.000
_cell.length_c   1.000
_cell.angle_alpha   90.00
_cell.angle_beta   90.00
_cell.angle_gamma   90.00
#
_symmetry.space_group_name_H-M   'P 1'
#
loop_
_entity.id
_entity.type
_entity.pdbx_description
1 polymer ?
#
loop_
_entity_poly.entity_id
_entity_poly.type
_entity_poly.pdbx_seq_one_letter_code
_entity_poly.pdbx_strand_id
1 'polypeptide(L)'
;MGDSASGSGAGRIVYLAACALIFAFLVAPILVIVPLSFNAEPYFTFTEGMLGFDPAAYSLRWYREIVENEAWTRALGNSLLIGVAATALATALGTLAALGRSSRAMPARRAAMGLLISPMVTPLI
;
A
#
# COMPACT_ATOMS: atom_id res chain seq x y z
N MET A 1 10.24 50.90 -3.40
CA MET A 1 10.44 49.53 -3.92
C MET A 1 9.85 48.58 -2.89
N GLY A 2 8.52 48.60 -2.78
CA GLY A 2 7.78 48.03 -1.66
C GLY A 2 7.08 46.73 -2.03
N ASP A 3 7.21 45.76 -1.13
CA ASP A 3 6.24 44.73 -0.76
C ASP A 3 5.66 43.80 -1.83
N SER A 4 6.31 42.64 -1.96
CA SER A 4 5.69 41.41 -2.49
C SER A 4 6.11 40.17 -1.70
N ALA A 5 6.17 40.29 -0.37
CA ALA A 5 6.46 39.20 0.57
C ALA A 5 5.21 38.64 1.29
N SER A 6 4.01 38.79 0.72
CA SER A 6 2.72 38.38 1.35
C SER A 6 2.07 37.13 0.72
N GLY A 7 2.70 36.46 -0.25
CA GLY A 7 2.10 35.33 -0.98
C GLY A 7 2.44 33.91 -0.48
N SER A 8 3.44 33.75 0.38
CA SER A 8 4.01 32.43 0.73
C SER A 8 3.19 31.63 1.74
N GLY A 9 2.48 32.31 2.66
CA GLY A 9 1.67 31.67 3.69
C GLY A 9 0.39 31.04 3.15
N ALA A 10 -0.36 31.78 2.34
CA ALA A 10 -1.66 31.33 1.81
C ALA A 10 -1.50 30.14 0.85
N GLY A 11 -0.55 30.18 -0.08
CA GLY A 11 -0.27 29.07 -0.99
C GLY A 11 0.18 27.80 -0.27
N ARG A 12 1.01 27.94 0.77
CA ARG A 12 1.43 26.81 1.61
C ARG A 12 0.26 26.20 2.37
N ILE A 13 -0.62 27.02 2.95
CA ILE A 13 -1.80 26.53 3.69
C ILE A 13 -2.75 25.79 2.75
N VAL A 14 -3.01 26.33 1.55
CA VAL A 14 -3.87 25.67 0.55
C VAL A 14 -3.27 24.35 0.09
N TYR A 15 -1.96 24.30 -0.20
CA TYR A 15 -1.26 23.06 -0.55
C TYR A 15 -1.34 22.01 0.58
N LEU A 16 -1.05 22.41 1.82
CA LEU A 16 -1.13 21.51 2.97
C LEU A 16 -2.55 21.02 3.22
N ALA A 17 -3.55 21.89 3.08
CA ALA A 17 -4.95 21.53 3.21
C ALA A 17 -5.39 20.54 2.13
N ALA A 18 -4.97 20.74 0.88
CA ALA A 18 -5.24 19.81 -0.22
C ALA A 18 -4.56 18.45 0.01
N CYS A 19 -3.28 18.43 0.40
CA CYS A 19 -2.59 17.20 0.76
C CYS A 19 -3.28 16.48 1.92
N ALA A 20 -3.64 17.20 2.98
CA ALA A 20 -4.34 16.63 4.14
C ALA A 20 -5.69 16.04 3.75
N LEU A 21 -6.47 16.72 2.90
CA LEU A 21 -7.76 16.23 2.41
C LEU A 21 -7.60 14.95 1.57
N ILE A 22 -6.62 14.92 0.67
CA ILE A 22 -6.32 13.74 -0.16
C ILE A 22 -5.89 12.57 0.73
N PHE A 23 -4.98 12.80 1.69
CA PHE A 23 -4.55 11.77 2.63
C PHE A 23 -5.73 11.27 3.48
N ALA A 24 -6.56 12.16 4.00
CA ALA A 24 -7.75 11.79 4.76
C ALA A 24 -8.70 10.94 3.92
N PHE A 25 -8.93 11.29 2.66
CA PHE A 25 -9.76 10.51 1.74
C PHE A 25 -9.19 9.12 1.45
N LEU A 26 -7.87 9.01 1.21
CA LEU A 26 -7.20 7.73 0.96
C LEU A 26 -7.17 6.83 2.21
N VAL A 27 -7.06 7.42 3.41
CA VAL A 27 -6.97 6.71 4.69
C VAL A 27 -8.36 6.43 5.30
N ALA A 28 -9.40 7.18 4.91
CA ALA A 28 -10.78 7.01 5.37
C ALA A 28 -11.28 5.54 5.37
N PRO A 29 -11.13 4.74 4.29
CA PRO A 29 -11.58 3.35 4.32
C PRO A 29 -10.83 2.51 5.37
N ILE A 30 -9.54 2.77 5.59
CA ILE A 30 -8.75 2.08 6.62
C ILE A 30 -9.28 2.44 8.01
N LEU A 31 -9.60 3.71 8.26
CA LEU A 31 -10.17 4.15 9.54
C LEU A 31 -11.52 3.52 9.85
N VAL A 32 -12.31 3.17 8.82
CA VAL A 32 -13.58 2.45 8.99
C VAL A 32 -13.34 0.96 9.26
N ILE A 33 -12.34 0.35 8.62
CA ILE A 33 -12.03 -1.08 8.79
C ILE A 33 -11.42 -1.39 10.15
N VAL A 34 -10.60 -0.48 10.72
CA VAL A 34 -9.94 -0.68 12.03
C VAL A 34 -10.93 -0.97 13.17
N PRO A 35 -12.01 -0.20 13.42
CA PRO A 35 -12.96 -0.56 14.48
C PRO A 35 -13.73 -1.84 14.14
N LEU A 36 -14.04 -2.09 12.87
CA LEU A 36 -14.73 -3.31 12.43
C LEU A 36 -13.89 -4.57 12.63
N SER A 37 -12.55 -4.49 12.61
CA SER A 37 -11.70 -5.66 12.89
C SER A 37 -11.78 -6.14 14.34
N PHE A 38 -12.31 -5.31 15.24
CA PHE A 38 -12.62 -5.69 16.62
C PHE A 38 -14.06 -6.21 16.78
N ASN A 39 -14.84 -6.37 15.72
CA ASN A 39 -16.21 -6.87 15.85
C ASN A 39 -16.20 -8.31 16.37
N ALA A 40 -16.92 -8.55 17.47
CA ALA A 40 -17.09 -9.87 18.05
C ALA A 40 -17.83 -10.83 17.10
N GLU A 41 -18.69 -10.30 16.22
CA GLU A 41 -19.51 -11.06 15.28
C GLU A 41 -18.86 -11.20 13.89
N PRO A 42 -19.23 -12.22 13.10
CA PRO A 42 -18.73 -12.43 11.73
C PRO A 42 -19.44 -11.57 10.69
N TYR A 43 -19.64 -10.28 11.01
CA TYR A 43 -20.27 -9.32 10.11
C TYR A 43 -19.36 -8.12 9.86
N PHE A 44 -19.17 -7.76 8.59
CA PHE A 44 -18.45 -6.56 8.16
C PHE A 44 -19.36 -5.32 8.20
N THR A 45 -20.14 -5.17 9.26
CA THR A 45 -21.07 -4.04 9.47
C THR A 45 -20.97 -3.56 10.90
N PHE A 46 -21.27 -2.27 11.13
CA PHE A 46 -21.42 -1.75 12.49
C PHE A 46 -22.71 -2.32 13.10
N THR A 47 -22.56 -3.23 14.07
CA THR A 47 -23.69 -3.85 14.77
C THR A 47 -24.24 -2.87 15.82
N GLU A 48 -25.49 -3.09 16.27
CA GLU A 48 -26.11 -2.23 17.29
C GLU A 48 -25.28 -2.17 18.58
N GLY A 49 -24.67 -3.29 18.98
CA GLY A 49 -23.78 -3.35 20.16
C GLY A 49 -22.51 -2.49 20.01
N MET A 50 -21.92 -2.43 18.81
CA MET A 50 -20.76 -1.56 18.55
C MET A 50 -21.14 -0.07 18.56
N LEU A 51 -22.29 0.28 17.99
CA LEU A 51 -22.79 1.67 18.00
C LEU A 51 -23.20 2.10 19.42
N GLY A 52 -23.68 1.16 20.23
CA GLY A 52 -23.99 1.35 21.65
C GLY A 52 -22.77 1.32 22.59
N PHE A 53 -21.56 1.13 22.06
CA PHE A 53 -20.32 0.97 22.84
C PHE A 53 -20.39 -0.14 23.91
N ASP A 54 -21.13 -1.22 23.63
CA ASP A 54 -21.19 -2.39 24.51
C ASP A 54 -19.83 -3.12 24.50
N PRO A 55 -19.16 -3.28 25.66
CA PRO A 55 -17.92 -4.04 25.74
C PRO A 55 -18.00 -5.46 25.18
N ALA A 56 -19.18 -6.10 25.21
CA ALA A 56 -19.37 -7.45 24.67
C ALA A 56 -19.32 -7.52 23.14
N ALA A 57 -19.54 -6.39 22.44
CA ALA A 57 -19.51 -6.31 20.98
C ALA A 57 -18.07 -6.19 20.42
N TYR A 58 -17.06 -6.00 21.28
CA TYR A 58 -15.65 -5.89 20.88
C TYR A 58 -14.86 -7.14 21.28
N SER A 59 -14.04 -7.68 20.37
CA SER A 59 -13.24 -8.88 20.58
C SER A 59 -11.95 -8.90 19.75
N LEU A 60 -10.93 -9.59 20.26
CA LEU A 60 -9.67 -9.88 19.56
C LEU A 60 -9.69 -11.23 18.83
N ARG A 61 -10.88 -11.86 18.69
CA ARG A 61 -11.07 -13.18 18.09
C ARG A 61 -10.35 -13.34 16.74
N TRP A 62 -10.48 -12.37 15.84
CA TRP A 62 -9.88 -12.43 14.50
C TRP A 62 -8.36 -12.37 14.52
N TYR A 63 -7.79 -11.58 15.43
CA TYR A 63 -6.34 -11.51 15.61
C TYR A 63 -5.78 -12.82 16.14
N ARG A 64 -6.50 -13.45 17.07
CA ARG A 64 -6.16 -14.77 17.59
C ARG A 64 -6.24 -15.85 16.51
N GLU A 65 -7.31 -15.85 15.71
CA GLU A 65 -7.49 -16.78 14.59
C GLU A 65 -6.32 -16.73 13.60
N ILE A 66 -5.76 -15.55 13.30
CA ILE A 66 -4.60 -15.42 12.40
C ILE A 66 -3.37 -16.19 12.92
N VAL A 67 -3.19 -16.26 14.24
CA VAL A 67 -2.01 -16.89 14.87
C VAL A 67 -2.27 -18.36 15.19
N GLU A 68 -3.46 -18.71 15.64
CA GLU A 68 -3.81 -20.09 16.03
C GLU A 68 -4.10 -20.98 14.82
N ASN A 69 -4.53 -20.40 13.70
CA ASN A 69 -4.83 -21.15 12.49
C ASN A 69 -3.57 -21.38 11.64
N GLU A 70 -3.22 -22.65 11.46
CA GLU A 70 -2.03 -23.05 10.73
C GLU A 70 -2.08 -22.64 9.24
N ALA A 71 -3.27 -22.57 8.63
CA ALA A 71 -3.42 -22.13 7.25
C ALA A 71 -3.04 -20.65 7.10
N TRP A 72 -3.48 -19.79 8.03
CA TRP A 72 -3.17 -18.36 8.04
C TRP A 72 -1.68 -18.11 8.26
N THR A 73 -1.06 -18.76 9.25
CA THR A 73 0.36 -18.60 9.55
C THR A 73 1.26 -19.10 8.42
N ARG A 74 0.95 -20.26 7.82
CA ARG A 74 1.68 -20.76 6.63
C ARG A 74 1.52 -19.83 5.43
N ALA A 75 0.31 -19.32 5.16
CA ALA A 75 0.07 -18.39 4.06
C ALA A 75 0.84 -17.07 4.22
N LEU A 76 0.88 -16.53 5.44
CA LEU A 76 1.65 -15.35 5.79
C LEU A 76 3.16 -15.59 5.56
N GLY A 77 3.69 -16.71 6.05
CA GLY A 77 5.09 -17.09 5.86
C GLY A 77 5.48 -17.24 4.39
N ASN A 78 4.65 -17.92 3.60
CA ASN A 78 4.87 -18.07 2.16
C ASN A 78 4.87 -16.72 1.44
N SER A 79 3.91 -15.85 1.75
CA SER A 79 3.80 -14.53 1.13
C SER A 79 5.00 -13.64 1.46
N LEU A 80 5.47 -13.67 2.71
CA LEU A 80 6.67 -12.93 3.12
C LEU A 80 7.92 -13.46 2.43
N LEU A 81 8.12 -14.77 2.40
CA LEU A 81 9.27 -15.39 1.74
C LEU A 81 9.30 -15.04 0.24
N ILE A 82 8.18 -15.25 -0.45
CA ILE A 82 8.06 -14.97 -1.88
C ILE A 82 8.23 -13.48 -2.14
N GLY A 83 7.59 -12.61 -1.35
CA GLY A 83 7.66 -11.16 -1.49
C GLY A 83 9.08 -10.62 -1.32
N VAL A 84 9.80 -11.07 -0.30
CA VAL A 84 11.20 -10.66 -0.06
C VAL A 84 12.13 -11.19 -1.15
N ALA A 85 12.02 -12.47 -1.51
CA ALA A 85 12.83 -13.06 -2.57
C ALA A 85 12.60 -12.37 -3.92
N ALA A 86 11.33 -12.13 -4.28
CA ALA A 86 10.96 -11.42 -5.50
C ALA A 86 11.47 -9.97 -5.49
N THR A 87 11.35 -9.26 -4.37
CA THR A 87 11.84 -7.88 -4.23
C THR A 87 13.36 -7.82 -4.41
N ALA A 88 14.10 -8.74 -3.79
CA ALA A 88 15.55 -8.81 -3.89
C ALA A 88 16.00 -9.09 -5.33
N LEU A 89 15.40 -10.09 -5.98
CA LEU A 89 15.70 -10.44 -7.38
C LEU A 89 15.32 -9.31 -8.34
N ALA A 90 14.12 -8.74 -8.22
CA ALA A 90 13.65 -7.65 -9.06
C ALA A 90 14.53 -6.40 -8.91
N THR A 91 14.91 -6.04 -7.69
CA THR A 91 15.77 -4.88 -7.45
C THR A 91 17.18 -5.11 -7.98
N ALA A 92 17.76 -6.29 -7.79
CA ALA A 92 19.07 -6.63 -8.31
C ALA A 92 19.09 -6.59 -9.85
N LEU A 93 18.14 -7.29 -10.50
CA LEU A 93 18.03 -7.32 -11.95
C LEU A 93 17.69 -5.95 -12.54
N GLY A 94 16.78 -5.19 -11.91
CA GLY A 94 16.41 -3.85 -12.31
C GLY A 94 17.58 -2.86 -12.22
N THR A 95 18.38 -2.94 -11.16
CA THR A 95 19.60 -2.14 -10.99
C THR A 95 20.63 -2.50 -12.06
N LEU A 96 20.87 -3.79 -12.31
CA LEU A 96 21.77 -4.24 -13.39
C LEU A 96 21.28 -3.77 -14.77
N ALA A 97 19.98 -3.82 -15.04
CA ALA A 97 19.40 -3.32 -16.29
C ALA A 97 19.55 -1.80 -16.44
N ALA A 98 19.38 -1.03 -15.35
CA ALA A 98 19.59 0.41 -15.33
C ALA A 98 21.06 0.78 -15.60
N LEU A 99 22.01 0.06 -14.98
CA LEU A 99 23.45 0.23 -15.21
C LEU A 99 23.85 -0.20 -16.64
N GLY A 100 23.31 -1.30 -17.15
CA GLY A 100 23.56 -1.75 -18.52
C GLY A 100 23.09 -0.72 -19.56
N ARG A 101 21.93 -0.08 -19.32
CA ARG A 101 21.39 0.99 -20.18
C ARG A 101 22.23 2.26 -20.18
N SER A 102 22.95 2.58 -19.11
CA SER A 102 23.76 3.80 -19.04
C SER A 102 25.03 3.71 -19.92
N SER A 103 25.41 2.51 -20.37
CA SER A 103 26.53 2.32 -21.28
C SER A 103 26.22 2.81 -22.71
N ARG A 104 27.20 3.49 -23.33
CA ARG A 104 27.06 4.05 -24.69
C ARG A 104 26.95 3.00 -25.80
N ALA A 105 27.35 1.76 -25.52
CA ALA A 105 27.48 0.67 -26.48
C ALA A 105 26.62 -0.55 -26.11
N MET A 106 25.43 -0.36 -25.54
CA MET A 106 24.55 -1.47 -25.19
C MET A 106 24.03 -2.18 -26.46
N PRO A 107 24.45 -3.43 -26.76
CA PRO A 107 23.92 -4.16 -27.91
C PRO A 107 22.44 -4.48 -27.69
N ALA A 108 21.64 -4.45 -28.76
CA ALA A 108 20.21 -4.83 -28.76
C ALA A 108 19.29 -4.04 -27.78
N ARG A 109 19.62 -2.78 -27.45
CA ARG A 109 18.85 -1.89 -26.55
C ARG A 109 17.33 -1.85 -26.81
N ARG A 110 16.89 -1.89 -28.07
CA ARG A 110 15.45 -1.88 -28.43
C ARG A 110 14.75 -3.19 -28.06
N ALA A 111 15.38 -4.34 -28.31
CA ALA A 111 14.84 -5.64 -27.96
C ALA A 111 14.79 -5.83 -26.43
N ALA A 112 15.84 -5.44 -25.71
CA ALA A 112 15.88 -5.48 -24.25
C ALA A 112 14.76 -4.64 -23.63
N MET A 113 14.52 -3.42 -24.14
CA MET A 113 13.47 -2.57 -23.61
C MET A 113 12.06 -3.07 -23.97
N GLY A 114 11.90 -3.70 -25.14
CA GLY A 114 10.65 -4.37 -25.51
C GLY A 114 10.28 -5.51 -24.56
N LEU A 115 11.28 -6.32 -24.17
CA LEU A 115 11.08 -7.41 -23.20
C LEU A 115 10.78 -6.90 -21.78
N LEU A 116 11.38 -5.78 -21.36
CA LEU A 116 11.08 -5.18 -20.05
C LEU A 116 9.67 -4.59 -19.97
N ILE A 117 9.16 -4.05 -21.08
CA ILE A 117 7.82 -3.42 -21.13
C ILE A 117 6.72 -4.44 -21.44
N SER A 118 7.04 -5.53 -22.17
CA SER A 118 6.03 -6.52 -22.56
C SER A 118 5.17 -7.07 -21.41
N PRO A 119 5.70 -7.42 -20.21
CA PRO A 119 4.87 -7.93 -19.12
C PRO A 119 3.92 -6.88 -18.53
N MET A 120 4.18 -5.57 -18.73
CA MET A 120 3.25 -4.51 -18.28
C MET A 120 2.04 -4.35 -19.19
N VAL A 121 2.16 -4.77 -20.47
CA VAL A 121 1.10 -4.61 -21.48
C VAL A 121 0.24 -5.87 -21.58
N THR A 122 0.79 -7.04 -21.26
CA THR A 122 0.02 -8.29 -21.27
C THR A 122 -1.05 -8.26 -20.17
N PRO A 123 -2.34 -8.37 -20.52
CA PRO A 123 -3.41 -8.41 -19.54
C PRO A 123 -3.32 -9.69 -18.71
N LEU A 124 -3.47 -9.55 -17.40
CA LEU A 124 -3.58 -10.68 -16.47
C LEU A 124 -5.04 -11.14 -16.52
N ILE A 125 -5.31 -12.18 -17.33
CA ILE A 125 -6.61 -12.88 -17.42
C ILE A 125 -6.44 -14.37 -17.12
#